data_AF-A0A480TXQ7-F1
#
_entry.id   AF-A0A480TXQ7-F1
#
_cell.length_a   1.000
_cell.length_b   1.000
_cell.length_c   1.000
_cell.angle_alpha   90.00
_cell.angle_beta   90.00
_cell.angle_gamma   90.00
#
_symmetry.space_group_name_H-M   'P 1'
#
loop_
_entity.id
_entity.type
_entity.pdbx_description
1 polymer ?
#
loop_
_entity_poly.entity_id
_entity_poly.type
_entity_poly.pdbx_seq_one_letter_code
_entity_poly.pdbx_strand_id
1 'polypeptide(L)'
;MAGWIQAQQLQGDALRQMQVLYGQHFPIEVRHYLAQWIESQPWDAIDVDNPQDRAQATQLLENLVQELQKKAEHQVGEDGFLLKIKLGHYATQLQNTYDRCPMELVRCIRHILYNEQRLVREANNGTSPAGSLADAMSQKHLQINQTFEELRLVTQDTENELKKLQQTQEYFIIQYQESLRIQAQFAQLAQLNPQERLSRETALQQKQVTLEAWLQREAQTLQQYRVELAEKHQKTLQLLRKQQTIILDDELIQWKRRQQLAGNGGPPEGSLDVLQSWCEKLAEIIWQNRQQIRRAEHLCQQLPIPGPVEEMLAEVNATITDIISALVTSTFIIEKQPPQVLKTQTKFAATVRLLVGGKLNVHMNPPQVKATIISEQQAKSLLKNESTRNDYSGEILNNCCVMEYHQATGTLSAHFRNMSLKRIKRSDRRGAESVTEEKFTILFESQFSVGGNELVFQVKTLSLPVVVIVHGSQDNNATATVLWDNAFAEPVSGFLGPAGLKISIPVS
;
A
#
# COMPACT_ATOMS: atom_id res chain seq x y z
N MET A 1 -24.39 -1.45 33.94
CA MET A 1 -23.47 -2.01 32.92
C MET A 1 -22.10 -2.04 33.58
N ALA A 2 -21.42 -3.20 33.64
CA ALA A 2 -20.14 -3.31 34.35
C ALA A 2 -19.11 -2.33 33.73
N GLY A 3 -18.35 -1.62 34.56
CA GLY A 3 -17.40 -0.58 34.12
C GLY A 3 -16.35 -1.15 33.17
N TRP A 4 -15.96 -2.41 33.38
CA TRP A 4 -15.05 -3.14 32.50
C TRP A 4 -15.56 -3.31 31.07
N ILE A 5 -16.86 -3.55 30.87
CA ILE A 5 -17.43 -3.74 29.52
C ILE A 5 -17.28 -2.46 28.70
N GLN A 6 -17.42 -1.30 29.34
CA GLN A 6 -17.21 -0.01 28.69
C GLN A 6 -15.73 0.26 28.42
N ALA A 7 -14.85 -0.11 29.35
CA ALA A 7 -13.40 0.00 29.17
C ALA A 7 -12.89 -0.87 28.00
N GLN A 8 -13.47 -2.06 27.79
CA GLN A 8 -13.15 -2.94 26.65
C GLN A 8 -13.50 -2.34 25.29
N GLN A 9 -14.35 -1.32 25.24
CA GLN A 9 -14.73 -0.64 23.99
C GLN A 9 -13.78 0.52 23.64
N LEU A 10 -12.84 0.87 24.51
CA LEU A 10 -11.84 1.91 24.22
C LEU A 10 -10.97 1.53 23.02
N GLN A 11 -10.65 2.51 22.19
CA GLN A 11 -9.79 2.37 21.00
C GLN A 11 -8.66 3.40 21.00
N GLY A 12 -7.68 3.22 20.11
CA GLY A 12 -6.60 4.18 19.89
C GLY A 12 -5.76 4.45 21.15
N ASP A 13 -5.46 5.72 21.40
CA ASP A 13 -4.61 6.13 22.53
C ASP A 13 -5.27 5.88 23.89
N ALA A 14 -6.61 5.92 23.98
CA ALA A 14 -7.31 5.57 25.22
C ALA A 14 -7.11 4.09 25.59
N LEU A 15 -7.12 3.19 24.60
CA LEU A 15 -6.80 1.77 24.82
C LEU A 15 -5.35 1.57 25.24
N ARG A 16 -4.40 2.28 24.62
CA ARG A 16 -2.97 2.20 25.01
C ARG A 16 -2.76 2.69 26.44
N GLN A 17 -3.37 3.82 26.81
CA GLN A 17 -3.31 4.33 28.18
C GLN A 17 -3.92 3.33 29.17
N MET A 18 -5.03 2.69 28.82
CA MET A 18 -5.63 1.63 29.63
C MET A 18 -4.69 0.43 29.79
N GLN A 19 -4.01 -0.02 28.73
CA GLN A 19 -3.07 -1.15 28.78
C GLN A 19 -1.88 -0.89 29.72
N VAL A 20 -1.38 0.35 29.78
CA VAL A 20 -0.26 0.73 30.66
C VAL A 20 -0.62 0.67 32.15
N LEU A 21 -1.91 0.73 32.51
CA LEU A 21 -2.36 0.58 33.91
C LEU A 21 -2.10 -0.83 34.45
N TYR A 22 -1.94 -1.83 33.57
CA TYR A 22 -1.78 -3.23 33.90
C TYR A 22 -0.34 -3.71 33.73
N GLY A 23 0.10 -4.59 34.62
CA GLY A 23 1.48 -5.07 34.63
C GLY A 23 1.70 -6.15 35.67
N GLN A 24 2.95 -6.33 36.10
CA GLN A 24 3.27 -7.33 37.13
C GLN A 24 2.64 -7.00 38.49
N HIS A 25 2.39 -5.71 38.77
CA HIS A 25 1.72 -5.25 39.97
C HIS A 25 0.25 -5.69 40.01
N PHE A 26 -0.45 -5.60 38.87
CA PHE A 26 -1.82 -6.06 38.75
C PHE A 26 -2.10 -6.54 37.31
N PRO A 27 -2.19 -7.87 37.07
CA PRO A 27 -2.39 -8.42 35.74
C PRO A 27 -3.77 -8.08 35.17
N ILE A 28 -3.84 -7.74 33.88
CA ILE A 28 -5.10 -7.42 33.19
C ILE A 28 -6.06 -8.61 33.16
N GLU A 29 -5.54 -9.83 33.17
CA GLU A 29 -6.32 -11.06 33.24
C GLU A 29 -7.10 -11.15 34.56
N VAL A 30 -6.50 -10.72 35.68
CA VAL A 30 -7.19 -10.68 36.98
C VAL A 30 -8.34 -9.68 36.93
N ARG A 31 -8.09 -8.47 36.38
CA ARG A 31 -9.14 -7.48 36.13
C ARG A 31 -10.26 -8.04 35.26
N HIS A 32 -9.92 -8.75 34.19
CA HIS A 32 -10.88 -9.28 33.22
C HIS A 32 -11.75 -10.37 33.82
N TYR A 33 -11.14 -11.36 34.46
CA TYR A 33 -11.86 -12.52 34.98
C TYR A 33 -12.61 -12.20 36.27
N LEU A 34 -12.12 -11.31 37.13
CA LEU A 34 -12.82 -10.94 38.37
C LEU A 34 -13.51 -9.57 38.29
N ALA A 35 -13.77 -9.04 37.10
CA ALA A 35 -14.32 -7.71 36.90
C ALA A 35 -15.52 -7.40 37.79
N GLN A 36 -16.51 -8.28 37.81
CA GLN A 36 -17.73 -8.11 38.59
C GLN A 36 -17.49 -8.11 40.11
N TRP A 37 -16.58 -8.96 40.59
CA TRP A 37 -16.24 -9.03 42.01
C TRP A 37 -15.44 -7.80 42.43
N ILE A 38 -14.45 -7.41 41.63
CA ILE A 38 -13.61 -6.24 41.90
C ILE A 38 -14.49 -4.98 41.95
N GLU A 39 -15.39 -4.79 40.98
CA GLU A 39 -16.26 -3.61 40.94
C GLU A 39 -17.29 -3.55 42.07
N SER A 40 -17.59 -4.67 42.74
CA SER A 40 -18.55 -4.72 43.84
C SER A 40 -17.96 -4.47 45.22
N GLN A 41 -16.62 -4.41 45.36
CA GLN A 41 -15.98 -4.17 46.65
C GLN A 41 -15.94 -2.69 47.01
N PRO A 42 -16.04 -2.33 48.30
CA PRO A 42 -16.06 -0.95 48.76
C PRO A 42 -14.64 -0.37 48.89
N TRP A 43 -13.88 -0.35 47.78
CA TRP A 43 -12.48 0.12 47.79
C TRP A 43 -12.32 1.55 48.33
N ASP A 44 -13.28 2.43 48.04
CA ASP A 44 -13.25 3.84 48.49
C ASP A 44 -13.62 4.04 49.96
N ALA A 45 -14.17 3.02 50.62
CA ALA A 45 -14.51 3.09 52.05
C ALA A 45 -13.30 2.83 52.96
N ILE A 46 -12.19 2.34 52.41
CA ILE A 46 -10.94 2.09 53.14
C ILE A 46 -10.07 3.34 53.09
N ASP A 47 -9.80 3.92 54.26
CA ASP A 47 -8.84 5.01 54.38
C ASP A 47 -7.42 4.41 54.42
N VAL A 48 -6.66 4.67 53.37
CA VAL A 48 -5.34 4.06 53.20
C VAL A 48 -4.29 4.68 54.14
N ASP A 49 -4.57 5.86 54.68
CA ASP A 49 -3.68 6.54 55.62
C ASP A 49 -4.06 6.22 57.08
N ASN A 50 -5.17 5.48 57.30
CA ASN A 50 -5.61 5.01 58.60
C ASN A 50 -5.09 3.58 58.89
N PRO A 51 -4.23 3.38 59.91
CA PRO A 51 -3.73 2.06 60.27
C PRO A 51 -4.80 1.06 60.73
N GLN A 52 -5.97 1.56 61.18
CA GLN A 52 -7.07 0.71 61.67
C GLN A 52 -7.76 -0.08 60.55
N ASP A 53 -7.71 0.42 59.31
CA ASP A 53 -8.37 -0.22 58.17
C ASP A 53 -7.49 -1.31 57.52
N ARG A 54 -6.27 -1.52 58.05
CA ARG A 54 -5.35 -2.55 57.55
C ARG A 54 -5.97 -3.94 57.60
N ALA A 55 -6.76 -4.24 58.62
CA ALA A 55 -7.45 -5.52 58.74
C ALA A 55 -8.44 -5.75 57.59
N GLN A 56 -9.16 -4.71 57.17
CA GLN A 56 -10.10 -4.78 56.04
C GLN A 56 -9.35 -4.96 54.71
N ALA A 57 -8.22 -4.28 54.53
CA ALA A 57 -7.38 -4.44 53.35
C ALA A 57 -6.78 -5.87 53.26
N THR A 58 -6.34 -6.45 54.38
CA THR A 58 -5.89 -7.85 54.44
C THR A 58 -7.03 -8.80 54.05
N GLN A 59 -8.24 -8.58 54.57
CA GLN A 59 -9.40 -9.40 54.25
C GLN A 59 -9.77 -9.32 52.76
N LEU A 60 -9.66 -8.15 52.13
CA LEU A 60 -9.89 -8.00 50.69
C LEU A 60 -8.84 -8.73 49.84
N LEU A 61 -7.57 -8.74 50.28
CA LEU A 61 -6.52 -9.52 49.62
C LEU A 61 -6.83 -11.03 49.70
N GLU A 62 -7.17 -11.52 50.88
CA GLU A 62 -7.54 -12.93 51.08
C GLU A 62 -8.74 -13.33 50.22
N ASN A 63 -9.79 -12.50 50.19
CA ASN A 63 -10.98 -12.75 49.37
C ASN A 63 -10.67 -12.71 47.87
N LEU A 64 -9.80 -11.80 47.41
CA LEU A 64 -9.37 -11.74 46.00
C LEU A 64 -8.64 -13.04 45.59
N VAL A 65 -7.73 -13.52 46.45
CA VAL A 65 -6.98 -14.76 46.22
C VAL A 65 -7.91 -15.97 46.21
N GLN A 66 -8.88 -16.02 47.14
CA GLN A 66 -9.89 -17.08 47.16
C GLN A 66 -10.77 -17.09 45.91
N GLU A 67 -11.23 -15.93 45.43
CA GLU A 67 -12.03 -15.84 44.21
C GLU A 67 -11.23 -16.25 42.96
N LEU A 68 -9.93 -15.93 42.89
CA LEU A 68 -9.05 -16.43 41.83
C LEU A 68 -8.90 -17.95 41.87
N GLN A 69 -8.68 -18.52 43.05
CA GLN A 69 -8.56 -19.97 43.23
C GLN A 69 -9.86 -20.69 42.87
N LYS A 70 -10.99 -20.20 43.38
CA LYS A 70 -12.31 -20.72 43.03
C LYS A 70 -12.55 -20.65 41.53
N LYS A 71 -12.22 -19.53 40.87
CA LYS A 71 -12.40 -19.39 39.43
C LYS A 71 -11.47 -20.29 38.62
N ALA A 72 -10.28 -20.60 39.12
CA ALA A 72 -9.36 -21.56 38.55
C ALA A 72 -9.89 -23.01 38.67
N GLU A 73 -10.44 -23.38 39.83
CA GLU A 73 -10.99 -24.71 40.09
C GLU A 73 -12.22 -25.03 39.23
N HIS A 74 -13.02 -24.02 38.89
CA HIS A 74 -14.19 -24.16 38.02
C HIS A 74 -13.83 -24.28 36.52
N GLN A 75 -12.57 -24.15 36.12
CA GLN A 75 -12.16 -24.37 34.72
C GLN A 75 -12.01 -25.87 34.44
N VAL A 76 -12.73 -26.37 33.44
CA VAL A 76 -12.73 -27.79 33.00
C VAL A 76 -12.53 -27.85 31.47
N GLY A 77 -11.88 -28.91 30.98
CA GLY A 77 -11.62 -29.14 29.54
C GLY A 77 -10.21 -28.72 29.09
N GLU A 78 -9.84 -29.10 27.86
CA GLU A 78 -8.50 -28.82 27.30
C GLU A 78 -8.20 -27.31 27.20
N ASP A 79 -9.20 -26.50 26.82
CA ASP A 79 -9.07 -25.04 26.75
C ASP A 79 -9.02 -24.35 28.14
N GLY A 80 -9.64 -24.97 29.16
CA GLY A 80 -9.68 -24.45 30.53
C GLY A 80 -8.41 -24.73 31.34
N PHE A 81 -7.59 -25.69 30.92
CA PHE A 81 -6.38 -26.10 31.63
C PHE A 81 -5.34 -24.98 31.76
N LEU A 82 -5.07 -24.27 30.65
CA LEU A 82 -4.09 -23.17 30.66
C LEU A 82 -4.57 -22.01 31.55
N LEU A 83 -5.87 -21.69 31.49
CA LEU A 83 -6.47 -20.65 32.30
C LEU A 83 -6.40 -20.98 33.80
N LYS A 84 -6.66 -22.24 34.17
CA LYS A 84 -6.51 -22.72 35.55
C LYS A 84 -5.10 -22.49 36.11
N ILE A 85 -4.07 -22.84 35.36
CA ILE A 85 -2.67 -22.64 35.76
C ILE A 85 -2.37 -21.15 35.93
N LYS A 86 -2.79 -20.32 34.97
CA LYS A 86 -2.56 -18.86 35.02
C LYS A 86 -3.24 -18.21 36.23
N LEU A 87 -4.52 -18.52 36.48
CA LEU A 87 -5.26 -17.96 37.62
C LEU A 87 -4.66 -18.39 38.96
N GLY A 88 -4.22 -19.65 39.09
CA GLY A 88 -3.51 -20.12 40.28
C GLY A 88 -2.16 -19.42 40.50
N HIS A 89 -1.42 -19.18 39.41
CA HIS A 89 -0.19 -18.38 39.45
C HIS A 89 -0.45 -16.94 39.92
N TYR A 90 -1.46 -16.27 39.35
CA TYR A 90 -1.82 -14.90 39.74
C TYR A 90 -2.26 -14.81 41.21
N ALA A 91 -3.01 -15.80 41.71
CA ALA A 91 -3.39 -15.86 43.12
C ALA A 91 -2.15 -15.87 44.03
N THR A 92 -1.13 -16.66 43.66
CA THR A 92 0.13 -16.76 44.42
C THR A 92 0.97 -15.49 44.28
N GLN A 93 1.03 -14.93 43.07
CA GLN A 93 1.75 -13.68 42.78
C GLN A 93 1.19 -12.50 43.57
N LEU A 94 -0.13 -12.31 43.55
CA LEU A 94 -0.78 -11.21 44.25
C LEU A 94 -0.66 -11.35 45.76
N GLN A 95 -0.79 -12.57 46.31
CA GLN A 95 -0.50 -12.82 47.73
C GLN A 95 0.94 -12.39 48.05
N ASN A 96 1.94 -12.90 47.33
CA ASN A 96 3.35 -12.57 47.60
C ASN A 96 3.67 -11.08 47.46
N THR A 97 2.98 -10.39 46.54
CA THR A 97 3.20 -8.96 46.26
C THR A 97 2.62 -8.07 47.36
N TYR A 98 1.44 -8.41 47.89
CA TYR A 98 0.65 -7.52 48.75
C TYR A 98 0.52 -7.99 50.21
N ASP A 99 0.90 -9.23 50.56
CA ASP A 99 0.77 -9.78 51.92
C ASP A 99 1.46 -8.91 52.99
N ARG A 100 2.63 -8.35 52.67
CA ARG A 100 3.38 -7.47 53.57
C ARG A 100 2.76 -6.07 53.72
N CYS A 101 2.04 -5.60 52.70
CA CYS A 101 1.39 -4.30 52.68
C CYS A 101 0.05 -4.33 51.89
N PRO A 102 -1.03 -4.85 52.48
CA PRO A 102 -2.33 -4.99 51.79
C PRO A 102 -2.95 -3.67 51.37
N MET A 103 -2.56 -2.57 52.03
CA MET A 103 -2.96 -1.21 51.67
C MET A 103 -2.53 -0.83 50.24
N GLU A 104 -1.39 -1.32 49.76
CA GLU A 104 -0.92 -1.04 48.40
C GLU A 104 -1.79 -1.73 47.34
N LEU A 105 -2.46 -2.85 47.66
CA LEU A 105 -3.45 -3.45 46.78
C LEU A 105 -4.65 -2.51 46.61
N VAL A 106 -5.15 -1.97 47.71
CA VAL A 106 -6.27 -1.02 47.71
C VAL A 106 -5.92 0.22 46.89
N ARG A 107 -4.72 0.80 47.08
CA ARG A 107 -4.24 1.94 46.26
C ARG A 107 -4.19 1.59 44.78
N CYS A 108 -3.63 0.43 44.47
CA CYS A 108 -3.49 -0.05 43.10
C CYS A 108 -4.85 -0.20 42.40
N ILE A 109 -5.80 -0.91 43.03
CA ILE A 109 -7.11 -1.14 42.43
C ILE A 109 -7.91 0.15 42.32
N ARG A 110 -7.88 1.03 43.33
CA ARG A 110 -8.52 2.36 43.25
C ARG A 110 -7.96 3.19 42.10
N HIS A 111 -6.63 3.21 41.95
CA HIS A 111 -5.97 3.91 40.87
C HIS A 111 -6.40 3.37 39.50
N ILE A 112 -6.44 2.05 39.33
CA ILE A 112 -6.88 1.41 38.10
C ILE A 112 -8.34 1.78 37.79
N LEU A 113 -9.27 1.53 38.72
CA LEU A 113 -10.70 1.78 38.51
C LEU A 113 -11.00 3.26 38.22
N TYR A 114 -10.32 4.17 38.91
CA TYR A 114 -10.45 5.61 38.68
C TYR A 114 -10.01 6.00 37.26
N ASN A 115 -8.83 5.55 36.82
CA ASN A 115 -8.32 5.90 35.49
C ASN A 115 -9.13 5.24 34.38
N GLU A 116 -9.61 4.01 34.56
CA GLU A 116 -10.55 3.38 33.62
C GLU A 116 -11.81 4.22 33.44
N GLN A 117 -12.46 4.62 34.54
CA GLN A 117 -13.65 5.45 34.48
C GLN A 117 -13.37 6.82 33.86
N ARG A 118 -12.19 7.41 34.13
CA ARG A 118 -11.78 8.68 33.51
C ARG A 118 -11.65 8.52 32.00
N LEU A 119 -10.94 7.50 31.53
CA LEU A 119 -10.74 7.21 30.11
C LEU A 119 -12.06 6.92 29.39
N VAL A 120 -12.97 6.16 30.01
CA VAL A 120 -14.31 5.90 29.45
C VAL A 120 -15.14 7.18 29.38
N ARG A 121 -15.08 8.06 30.39
CA ARG A 121 -15.76 9.35 30.35
C ARG A 121 -15.17 10.30 29.30
N GLU A 122 -13.85 10.34 29.17
CA GLU A 122 -13.16 11.14 28.14
C GLU A 122 -13.50 10.65 26.72
N ALA A 123 -13.55 9.34 26.51
CA ALA A 123 -13.97 8.73 25.24
C ALA A 123 -15.44 8.97 24.92
N ASN A 124 -16.33 9.00 25.94
CA ASN A 124 -17.75 9.26 25.76
C ASN A 124 -18.09 10.76 25.62
N ASN A 125 -17.26 11.67 26.14
CA ASN A 125 -17.55 13.12 26.18
C ASN A 125 -16.75 13.99 25.19
N GLY A 126 -15.65 13.54 24.58
CA GLY A 126 -14.87 14.34 23.60
C GLY A 126 -15.20 13.93 22.16
N THR A 127 -15.53 14.77 21.16
CA THR A 127 -14.97 16.09 20.77
C THR A 127 -13.48 16.30 21.06
N SER A 128 -12.68 15.23 21.01
CA SER A 128 -11.23 15.31 21.00
C SER A 128 -10.71 15.53 19.56
N PRO A 129 -9.72 16.41 19.32
CA PRO A 129 -9.11 16.61 18.00
C PRO A 129 -8.57 15.32 17.37
N ALA A 130 -8.12 14.37 18.20
CA ALA A 130 -7.65 13.05 17.77
C ALA A 130 -8.78 12.15 17.25
N GLY A 131 -10.00 12.25 17.81
CA GLY A 131 -11.19 11.55 17.31
C GLY A 131 -11.65 12.09 15.97
N SER A 132 -11.62 13.42 15.79
CA SER A 132 -11.91 14.05 14.50
C SER A 132 -10.91 13.69 13.40
N LEU A 133 -9.63 13.48 13.75
CA LEU A 133 -8.61 13.06 12.79
C LEU A 133 -8.78 11.59 12.38
N ALA A 134 -9.10 10.71 13.33
CA ALA A 134 -9.38 9.30 13.06
C ALA A 134 -10.65 9.13 12.22
N ASP A 135 -11.70 9.90 12.50
CA ASP A 135 -12.93 9.95 11.71
C ASP A 135 -12.67 10.47 10.29
N ALA A 136 -11.85 11.51 10.13
CA ALA A 136 -11.47 12.02 8.81
C ALA A 136 -10.63 11.00 8.00
N MET A 137 -9.68 10.30 8.64
CA MET A 137 -8.91 9.24 7.98
C MET A 137 -9.80 8.06 7.56
N SER A 138 -10.75 7.68 8.41
CA SER A 138 -11.74 6.64 8.12
C SER A 138 -12.67 7.03 6.95
N GLN A 139 -13.12 8.29 6.91
CA GLN A 139 -13.89 8.82 5.79
C GLN A 139 -13.09 8.84 4.49
N LYS A 140 -11.82 9.26 4.51
CA LYS A 140 -10.95 9.23 3.32
C LYS A 140 -10.72 7.80 2.81
N HIS A 141 -10.48 6.85 3.72
CA HIS A 141 -10.40 5.43 3.38
C HIS A 141 -11.69 4.91 2.73
N LEU A 142 -12.86 5.31 3.24
CA LEU A 142 -14.15 4.93 2.67
C LEU A 142 -14.32 5.51 1.26
N GLN A 143 -14.00 6.80 1.06
CA GLN A 143 -14.08 7.46 -0.23
C GLN A 143 -13.17 6.81 -1.27
N ILE A 144 -11.92 6.50 -0.90
CA ILE A 144 -10.97 5.78 -1.75
C ILE A 144 -11.57 4.44 -2.20
N ASN A 145 -12.17 3.67 -1.28
CA ASN A 145 -12.80 2.39 -1.61
C ASN A 145 -14.07 2.52 -2.47
N GLN A 146 -14.86 3.58 -2.29
CA GLN A 146 -16.01 3.87 -3.15
C GLN A 146 -15.58 4.16 -4.58
N THR A 147 -14.54 4.97 -4.78
CA THR A 147 -13.98 5.25 -6.11
C THR A 147 -13.38 3.99 -6.74
N PHE A 148 -12.79 3.09 -5.96
CA PHE A 148 -12.36 1.78 -6.48
C PHE A 148 -13.53 0.94 -6.97
N GLU A 149 -14.67 0.95 -6.26
CA GLU A 149 -15.85 0.22 -6.68
C GLU A 149 -16.46 0.82 -7.95
N GLU A 150 -16.50 2.15 -8.06
CA GLU A 150 -16.88 2.84 -9.29
C GLU A 150 -15.96 2.45 -10.45
N LEU A 151 -14.64 2.53 -10.27
CA LEU A 151 -13.64 2.12 -11.26
C LEU A 151 -13.82 0.65 -11.69
N ARG A 152 -14.14 -0.24 -10.75
CA ARG A 152 -14.43 -1.65 -11.03
C ARG A 152 -15.66 -1.81 -11.92
N LEU A 153 -16.75 -1.10 -11.61
CA LEU A 153 -17.99 -1.14 -12.38
C LEU A 153 -17.81 -0.60 -13.80
N VAL A 154 -17.16 0.57 -13.97
CA VAL A 154 -16.93 1.14 -15.31
C VAL A 154 -15.97 0.29 -16.14
N THR A 155 -14.97 -0.35 -15.52
CA THR A 155 -14.05 -1.27 -16.22
C THR A 155 -14.74 -2.55 -16.66
N GLN A 156 -15.74 -3.01 -15.89
CA GLN A 156 -16.57 -4.16 -16.26
C GLN A 156 -17.54 -3.82 -17.40
N ASP A 157 -18.07 -2.60 -17.40
CA ASP A 157 -18.94 -2.09 -18.47
C ASP A 157 -18.18 -2.01 -19.80
N THR A 158 -16.97 -1.43 -19.81
CA THR A 158 -16.13 -1.36 -21.03
C THR A 158 -15.72 -2.75 -21.53
N GLU A 159 -15.49 -3.74 -20.65
CA GLU A 159 -15.25 -5.13 -21.07
C GLU A 159 -16.48 -5.74 -21.78
N ASN A 160 -17.69 -5.47 -21.27
CA ASN A 160 -18.92 -5.98 -21.87
C ASN A 160 -19.15 -5.37 -23.25
N GLU A 161 -18.89 -4.07 -23.40
CA GLU A 161 -18.99 -3.37 -24.68
C GLU A 161 -17.94 -3.84 -25.67
N LEU A 162 -16.71 -4.07 -25.23
CA LEU A 162 -15.67 -4.65 -26.06
C LEU A 162 -16.07 -6.04 -26.58
N LYS A 163 -16.66 -6.90 -25.72
CA LYS A 163 -17.17 -8.21 -26.15
C LYS A 163 -18.30 -8.07 -27.17
N LYS A 164 -19.24 -7.14 -26.96
CA LYS A 164 -20.33 -6.86 -27.89
C LYS A 164 -19.79 -6.36 -29.24
N LEU A 165 -18.82 -5.44 -29.21
CA LEU A 165 -18.14 -4.91 -30.40
C LEU A 165 -17.46 -6.04 -31.17
N GLN A 166 -16.73 -6.92 -30.48
CA GLN A 166 -16.07 -8.08 -31.07
C GLN A 166 -17.09 -9.00 -31.78
N GLN A 167 -18.18 -9.39 -31.10
CA GLN A 167 -19.22 -10.24 -31.69
C GLN A 167 -19.88 -9.59 -32.92
N THR A 168 -20.14 -8.29 -32.85
CA THR A 168 -20.73 -7.52 -33.96
C THR A 168 -19.77 -7.49 -35.15
N GLN A 169 -18.48 -7.29 -34.90
CA GLN A 169 -17.44 -7.29 -35.92
C GLN A 169 -17.26 -8.67 -36.57
N GLU A 170 -17.26 -9.74 -35.77
CA GLU A 170 -17.20 -11.11 -36.29
C GLU A 170 -18.39 -11.42 -37.20
N TYR A 171 -19.60 -11.03 -36.79
CA TYR A 171 -20.80 -11.19 -37.63
C TYR A 171 -20.73 -10.36 -38.92
N PHE A 172 -20.25 -9.11 -38.83
CA PHE A 172 -20.03 -8.26 -39.99
C PHE A 172 -19.08 -8.91 -40.99
N ILE A 173 -17.96 -9.48 -40.54
CA ILE A 173 -16.96 -10.14 -41.40
C ILE A 173 -17.60 -11.33 -42.14
N ILE A 174 -18.45 -12.12 -41.46
CA ILE A 174 -19.17 -13.24 -42.10
C ILE A 174 -20.13 -12.73 -43.18
N GLN A 175 -20.90 -11.68 -42.90
CA GLN A 175 -21.81 -11.08 -43.89
C GLN A 175 -21.05 -10.46 -45.07
N TYR A 176 -19.89 -9.86 -44.82
CA TYR A 176 -19.03 -9.32 -45.87
C TYR A 176 -18.49 -10.43 -46.78
N GLN A 177 -18.08 -11.57 -46.22
CA GLN A 177 -17.68 -12.76 -46.98
C GLN A 177 -18.83 -13.32 -47.82
N GLU A 178 -20.07 -13.32 -47.29
CA GLU A 178 -21.25 -13.72 -48.05
C GLU A 178 -21.51 -12.77 -49.22
N SER A 179 -21.29 -11.47 -49.04
CA SER A 179 -21.38 -10.48 -50.13
C SER A 179 -20.41 -10.79 -51.27
N LEU A 180 -19.14 -11.06 -50.94
CA LEU A 180 -18.14 -11.50 -51.92
C LEU A 180 -18.54 -12.81 -52.62
N ARG A 181 -19.15 -13.75 -51.88
CA ARG A 181 -19.64 -15.01 -52.44
C ARG A 181 -20.79 -14.79 -53.43
N ILE A 182 -21.74 -13.91 -53.11
CA ILE A 182 -22.82 -13.50 -54.01
C ILE A 182 -22.24 -12.82 -55.25
N GLN A 183 -21.25 -11.95 -55.07
CA GLN A 183 -20.56 -11.28 -56.19
C GLN A 183 -19.90 -12.29 -57.13
N ALA A 184 -19.25 -13.33 -56.59
CA ALA A 184 -18.66 -14.42 -57.39
C ALA A 184 -19.70 -15.26 -58.13
N GLN A 185 -20.92 -15.42 -57.59
CA GLN A 185 -22.00 -16.15 -58.27
C GLN A 185 -22.47 -15.46 -59.56
N PHE A 186 -22.33 -14.13 -59.67
CA PHE A 186 -22.63 -13.42 -60.92
C PHE A 186 -21.77 -13.89 -62.09
N ALA A 187 -20.49 -14.21 -61.85
CA ALA A 187 -19.61 -14.74 -62.89
C ALA A 187 -20.05 -16.13 -63.40
N GLN A 188 -20.77 -16.90 -62.57
CA GLN A 188 -21.26 -18.25 -62.92
C GLN A 188 -22.57 -18.23 -63.71
N LEU A 189 -23.29 -17.09 -63.74
CA LEU A 189 -24.56 -16.94 -64.47
C LEU A 189 -24.41 -17.13 -65.98
N ALA A 190 -23.21 -16.91 -66.52
CA ALA A 190 -22.90 -17.08 -67.95
C ALA A 190 -23.14 -18.51 -68.47
N GLN A 191 -23.14 -19.53 -67.58
CA GLN A 191 -23.32 -20.94 -67.97
C GLN A 191 -24.78 -21.42 -67.95
N LEU A 192 -25.72 -20.59 -67.50
CA LEU A 192 -27.14 -20.96 -67.40
C LEU A 192 -27.92 -20.64 -68.67
N ASN A 193 -29.07 -21.29 -68.83
CA ASN A 193 -30.00 -21.01 -69.94
C ASN A 193 -30.66 -19.61 -69.77
N PRO A 194 -31.16 -18.97 -70.85
CA PRO A 194 -31.55 -17.55 -70.82
C PRO A 194 -32.69 -17.20 -69.84
N GLN A 195 -33.68 -18.09 -69.68
CA GLN A 195 -34.81 -17.86 -68.77
C GLN A 195 -34.44 -18.05 -67.29
N GLU A 196 -33.66 -19.08 -66.92
CA GLU A 196 -33.20 -19.25 -65.54
C GLU A 196 -32.14 -18.22 -65.17
N ARG A 197 -31.34 -17.77 -66.14
CA ARG A 197 -30.36 -16.70 -65.94
C ARG A 197 -31.03 -15.42 -65.48
N LEU A 198 -32.07 -14.96 -66.19
CA LEU A 198 -32.73 -13.68 -65.88
C LEU A 198 -33.37 -13.67 -64.48
N SER A 199 -34.04 -14.77 -64.11
CA SER A 199 -34.68 -14.89 -62.79
C SER A 199 -33.66 -14.99 -61.65
N ARG A 200 -32.57 -15.76 -61.84
CA ARG A 200 -31.51 -15.91 -60.84
C ARG A 200 -30.65 -14.66 -60.70
N GLU A 201 -30.39 -13.95 -61.79
CA GLU A 201 -29.72 -12.65 -61.80
C GLU A 201 -30.51 -11.60 -61.00
N THR A 202 -31.82 -11.51 -61.24
CA THR A 202 -32.71 -10.59 -60.51
C THR A 202 -32.72 -10.90 -59.00
N ALA A 203 -32.80 -12.19 -58.63
CA ALA A 203 -32.78 -12.61 -57.23
C ALA A 203 -31.42 -12.33 -56.54
N LEU A 204 -30.30 -12.52 -57.25
CA LEU A 204 -28.97 -12.21 -56.74
C LEU A 204 -28.77 -10.71 -56.57
N GLN A 205 -29.23 -9.88 -57.52
CA GLN A 205 -29.17 -8.43 -57.42
C GLN A 205 -29.96 -7.92 -56.20
N GLN A 206 -31.17 -8.43 -55.97
CA GLN A 206 -31.95 -8.07 -54.79
C GLN A 206 -31.25 -8.43 -53.47
N LYS A 207 -30.66 -9.63 -53.40
CA LYS A 207 -29.87 -10.05 -52.22
C LYS A 207 -28.63 -9.18 -52.03
N GLN A 208 -27.92 -8.87 -53.11
CA GLN A 208 -26.74 -8.01 -53.08
C GLN A 208 -27.07 -6.61 -52.56
N VAL A 209 -28.09 -5.95 -53.11
CA VAL A 209 -28.49 -4.59 -52.68
C VAL A 209 -28.90 -4.58 -51.21
N THR A 210 -29.65 -5.60 -50.76
CA THR A 210 -30.07 -5.70 -49.35
C THR A 210 -28.89 -5.89 -48.42
N LEU A 211 -27.93 -6.75 -48.80
CA LEU A 211 -26.74 -7.06 -48.01
C LEU A 211 -25.76 -5.89 -47.99
N GLU A 212 -25.55 -5.21 -49.12
CA GLU A 212 -24.70 -4.01 -49.20
C GLU A 212 -25.27 -2.86 -48.35
N ALA A 213 -26.59 -2.65 -48.39
CA ALA A 213 -27.24 -1.66 -47.52
C ALA A 213 -27.07 -2.01 -46.04
N TRP A 214 -27.16 -3.29 -45.68
CA TRP A 214 -26.91 -3.76 -44.33
C TRP A 214 -25.44 -3.55 -43.92
N LEU A 215 -24.48 -3.95 -44.77
CA LEU A 215 -23.05 -3.76 -44.52
C LEU A 215 -22.69 -2.29 -44.32
N GLN A 216 -23.23 -1.38 -45.14
CA GLN A 216 -22.95 0.04 -44.98
C GLN A 216 -23.46 0.59 -43.64
N ARG A 217 -24.67 0.19 -43.22
CA ARG A 217 -25.25 0.58 -41.94
C ARG A 217 -24.47 -0.03 -40.76
N GLU A 218 -24.10 -1.29 -40.88
CA GLU A 218 -23.41 -2.00 -39.81
C GLU A 218 -21.97 -1.48 -39.64
N ALA A 219 -21.29 -1.09 -40.74
CA ALA A 219 -19.99 -0.44 -40.68
C ALA A 219 -20.04 0.88 -39.90
N GLN A 220 -21.10 1.69 -40.10
CA GLN A 220 -21.32 2.91 -39.32
C GLN A 220 -21.58 2.60 -37.84
N THR A 221 -22.35 1.55 -37.56
CA THR A 221 -22.66 1.11 -36.19
C THR A 221 -21.39 0.63 -35.46
N LEU A 222 -20.54 -0.16 -36.13
CA LEU A 222 -19.25 -0.58 -35.61
C LEU A 222 -18.34 0.61 -35.33
N GLN A 223 -18.30 1.58 -36.24
CA GLN A 223 -17.50 2.78 -36.05
C GLN A 223 -17.99 3.59 -34.83
N GLN A 224 -19.30 3.71 -34.66
CA GLN A 224 -19.89 4.37 -33.49
C GLN A 224 -19.50 3.65 -32.19
N TYR A 225 -19.66 2.32 -32.12
CA TYR A 225 -19.27 1.55 -30.93
C TYR A 225 -17.78 1.67 -30.61
N ARG A 226 -16.91 1.73 -31.63
CA ARG A 226 -15.47 1.96 -31.43
C ARG A 226 -15.17 3.32 -30.81
N VAL A 227 -15.83 4.38 -31.29
CA VAL A 227 -15.68 5.74 -30.73
C VAL A 227 -16.20 5.79 -29.30
N GLU A 228 -17.41 5.29 -29.05
CA GLU A 228 -18.03 5.28 -27.71
C GLU A 228 -17.16 4.51 -26.69
N LEU A 229 -16.59 3.36 -27.09
CA LEU A 229 -15.68 2.59 -26.25
C LEU A 229 -14.39 3.36 -25.95
N ALA A 230 -13.81 4.03 -26.94
CA ALA A 230 -12.61 4.85 -26.74
C ALA A 230 -12.87 6.04 -25.79
N GLU A 231 -14.01 6.75 -25.95
CA GLU A 231 -14.41 7.83 -25.05
C GLU A 231 -14.64 7.34 -23.61
N LYS A 232 -15.25 6.15 -23.45
CA LYS A 232 -15.43 5.54 -22.14
C LYS A 232 -14.09 5.18 -21.49
N HIS A 233 -13.16 4.61 -22.23
CA HIS A 233 -11.80 4.41 -21.72
C HIS A 233 -11.16 5.73 -21.32
N GLN A 234 -11.27 6.80 -22.10
CA GLN A 234 -10.72 8.11 -21.76
C GLN A 234 -11.29 8.63 -20.41
N LYS A 235 -12.61 8.52 -20.20
CA LYS A 235 -13.26 8.88 -18.92
C LYS A 235 -12.78 8.01 -17.75
N THR A 236 -12.69 6.69 -17.95
CA THR A 236 -12.18 5.75 -16.94
C THR A 236 -10.73 6.08 -16.56
N LEU A 237 -9.87 6.39 -17.55
CA LEU A 237 -8.48 6.77 -17.30
C LEU A 237 -8.35 8.11 -16.55
N GLN A 238 -9.24 9.08 -16.79
CA GLN A 238 -9.28 10.31 -16.01
C GLN A 238 -9.61 10.06 -14.54
N LEU A 239 -10.60 9.21 -14.25
CA LEU A 239 -10.96 8.83 -12.89
C LEU A 239 -9.81 8.06 -12.21
N LEU A 240 -9.21 7.13 -12.94
CA LEU A 240 -8.07 6.33 -12.51
C LEU A 240 -6.86 7.22 -12.17
N ARG A 241 -6.60 8.26 -12.97
CA ARG A 241 -5.52 9.23 -12.72
C ARG A 241 -5.77 10.02 -11.44
N LYS A 242 -7.01 10.49 -11.23
CA LYS A 242 -7.40 11.19 -9.98
C LYS A 242 -7.18 10.29 -8.76
N GLN A 243 -7.64 9.05 -8.83
CA GLN A 243 -7.48 8.08 -7.76
C GLN A 243 -6.00 7.76 -7.49
N GLN A 244 -5.20 7.61 -8.55
CA GLN A 244 -3.76 7.43 -8.46
C GLN A 244 -3.07 8.61 -7.76
N THR A 245 -3.42 9.85 -8.10
CA THR A 245 -2.87 11.05 -7.44
C THR A 245 -3.18 11.05 -5.94
N ILE A 246 -4.41 10.73 -5.52
CA ILE A 246 -4.75 10.65 -4.09
C ILE A 246 -3.87 9.61 -3.38
N ILE A 247 -3.70 8.42 -3.96
CA ILE A 247 -2.94 7.34 -3.31
C ILE A 247 -1.43 7.62 -3.31
N LEU A 248 -0.88 8.10 -4.41
CA LEU A 248 0.57 8.28 -4.58
C LEU A 248 1.07 9.62 -4.07
N ASP A 249 0.35 10.70 -4.34
CA ASP A 249 0.81 12.07 -4.06
C ASP A 249 0.36 12.56 -2.67
N ASP A 250 -0.73 11.99 -2.11
CA ASP A 250 -1.12 12.27 -0.73
C ASP A 250 -0.71 11.15 0.22
N GLU A 251 -1.31 9.96 0.09
CA GLU A 251 -1.23 8.92 1.14
C GLU A 251 0.18 8.32 1.25
N LEU A 252 0.80 8.00 0.11
CA LEU A 252 2.17 7.47 0.09
C LEU A 252 3.18 8.54 0.52
N ILE A 253 3.01 9.80 0.11
CA ILE A 253 3.88 10.90 0.58
C ILE A 253 3.72 11.11 2.08
N GLN A 254 2.50 11.08 2.60
CA GLN A 254 2.25 11.21 4.04
C GLN A 254 2.85 10.03 4.82
N TRP A 255 2.80 8.81 4.30
CA TRP A 255 3.50 7.67 4.90
C TRP A 255 5.03 7.87 4.89
N LYS A 256 5.62 8.29 3.76
CA LYS A 256 7.06 8.60 3.68
C LYS A 256 7.46 9.71 4.67
N ARG A 257 6.64 10.74 4.83
CA ARG A 257 6.88 11.81 5.80
C ARG A 257 6.81 11.30 7.24
N ARG A 258 5.87 10.41 7.56
CA ARG A 258 5.83 9.76 8.89
C ARG A 258 7.09 8.91 9.12
N GLN A 259 7.55 8.15 8.13
CA GLN A 259 8.80 7.38 8.22
C GLN A 259 10.01 8.29 8.49
N GLN A 260 10.09 9.44 7.82
CA GLN A 260 11.14 10.43 8.06
C GLN A 260 11.11 10.99 9.49
N LEU A 261 9.93 11.36 9.99
CA LEU A 261 9.77 11.89 11.35
C LEU A 261 9.98 10.82 12.43
N ALA A 262 9.65 9.56 12.16
CA ALA A 262 9.95 8.43 13.03
C ALA A 262 11.46 8.25 13.24
N GLY A 263 12.28 8.62 12.24
CA GLY A 263 13.74 8.68 12.36
C GLY A 263 14.25 9.62 13.46
N ASN A 264 13.45 10.64 13.83
CA ASN A 264 13.73 11.56 14.94
C ASN A 264 13.09 11.13 16.27
N GLY A 265 12.58 9.90 16.37
CA GLY A 265 11.82 9.44 17.54
C GLY A 265 10.35 9.89 17.53
N GLY A 266 9.83 10.31 16.37
CA GLY A 266 8.40 10.53 16.16
C GLY A 266 7.56 9.24 16.25
N PRO A 267 6.23 9.34 16.12
CA PRO A 267 5.37 8.17 16.11
C PRO A 267 5.72 7.24 14.94
N PRO A 268 5.55 5.92 15.10
CA PRO A 268 5.84 4.95 14.03
C PRO A 268 4.97 5.22 12.80
N GLU A 269 5.54 4.98 11.62
CA GLU A 269 4.94 5.27 10.30
C GLU A 269 3.66 4.50 10.00
N GLY A 270 3.45 3.37 10.68
CA GLY A 270 2.31 2.47 10.49
C GLY A 270 2.55 1.46 9.37
N SER A 271 1.66 0.46 9.29
CA SER A 271 1.78 -0.63 8.31
C SER A 271 1.57 -0.14 6.87
N LEU A 272 2.35 -0.69 5.94
CA LEU A 272 2.19 -0.50 4.50
C LEU A 272 1.03 -1.31 3.91
N ASP A 273 0.39 -2.21 4.65
CA ASP A 273 -0.56 -3.19 4.09
C ASP A 273 -1.78 -2.52 3.43
N VAL A 274 -2.30 -1.43 4.02
CA VAL A 274 -3.41 -0.68 3.42
C VAL A 274 -2.98 -0.03 2.12
N LEU A 275 -1.82 0.64 2.10
CA LEU A 275 -1.26 1.27 0.90
C LEU A 275 -0.95 0.25 -0.19
N GLN A 276 -0.40 -0.91 0.19
CA GLN A 276 -0.19 -2.01 -0.72
C GLN A 276 -1.51 -2.46 -1.34
N SER A 277 -2.55 -2.68 -0.53
CA SER A 277 -3.85 -3.11 -1.05
C SER A 277 -4.45 -2.12 -2.06
N TRP A 278 -4.27 -0.81 -1.87
CA TRP A 278 -4.72 0.21 -2.81
C TRP A 278 -3.86 0.24 -4.08
N CYS A 279 -2.53 0.15 -3.95
CA CYS A 279 -1.63 0.10 -5.11
C CYS A 279 -1.87 -1.16 -5.95
N GLU A 280 -2.14 -2.30 -5.31
CA GLU A 280 -2.49 -3.56 -5.96
C GLU A 280 -3.83 -3.48 -6.70
N LYS A 281 -4.87 -2.89 -6.09
CA LYS A 281 -6.16 -2.63 -6.75
C LYS A 281 -6.00 -1.70 -7.95
N LEU A 282 -5.22 -0.63 -7.82
CA LEU A 282 -4.88 0.25 -8.94
C LEU A 282 -4.19 -0.53 -10.06
N ALA A 283 -3.14 -1.29 -9.74
CA ALA A 283 -2.38 -2.07 -10.71
C ALA A 283 -3.27 -3.04 -11.48
N GLU A 284 -4.20 -3.72 -10.79
CA GLU A 284 -5.14 -4.65 -11.40
C GLU A 284 -6.10 -3.94 -12.38
N ILE A 285 -6.73 -2.84 -11.97
CA ILE A 285 -7.67 -2.08 -12.82
C ILE A 285 -6.94 -1.42 -14.01
N ILE A 286 -5.75 -0.85 -13.79
CA ILE A 286 -4.87 -0.33 -14.84
C ILE A 286 -4.57 -1.43 -15.85
N TRP A 287 -4.17 -2.60 -15.38
CA TRP A 287 -3.78 -3.70 -16.26
C TRP A 287 -4.96 -4.22 -17.07
N GLN A 288 -6.14 -4.37 -16.46
CA GLN A 288 -7.37 -4.77 -17.15
C GLN A 288 -7.74 -3.79 -18.27
N ASN A 289 -7.77 -2.48 -17.98
CA ASN A 289 -8.05 -1.47 -19.00
C ASN A 289 -7.01 -1.50 -20.13
N ARG A 290 -5.72 -1.73 -19.82
CA ARG A 290 -4.68 -1.84 -20.84
C ARG A 290 -4.93 -3.01 -21.80
N GLN A 291 -5.31 -4.16 -21.26
CA GLN A 291 -5.64 -5.33 -22.08
C GLN A 291 -6.88 -5.10 -22.94
N GLN A 292 -7.89 -4.39 -22.42
CA GLN A 292 -9.07 -3.99 -23.19
C GLN A 292 -8.70 -3.07 -24.37
N ILE A 293 -7.90 -2.04 -24.12
CA ILE A 293 -7.44 -1.10 -25.16
C ILE A 293 -6.64 -1.83 -26.24
N ARG A 294 -5.72 -2.73 -25.87
CA ARG A 294 -4.97 -3.55 -26.84
C ARG A 294 -5.85 -4.46 -27.67
N ARG A 295 -6.88 -5.06 -27.07
CA ARG A 295 -7.87 -5.85 -27.80
C ARG A 295 -8.68 -4.97 -28.77
N ALA A 296 -9.05 -3.75 -28.37
CA ALA A 296 -9.71 -2.80 -29.26
C ALA A 296 -8.81 -2.39 -30.44
N GLU A 297 -7.52 -2.12 -30.21
CA GLU A 297 -6.52 -1.87 -31.26
C GLU A 297 -6.44 -3.06 -32.22
N HIS A 298 -6.39 -4.29 -31.70
CA HIS A 298 -6.36 -5.50 -32.52
C HIS A 298 -7.62 -5.66 -33.39
N LEU A 299 -8.81 -5.40 -32.83
CA LEU A 299 -10.06 -5.41 -33.60
C LEU A 299 -10.06 -4.36 -34.72
N CYS A 300 -9.52 -3.17 -34.46
CA CYS A 300 -9.38 -2.13 -35.48
C CYS A 300 -8.43 -2.54 -36.61
N GLN A 301 -7.33 -3.21 -36.28
CA GLN A 301 -6.38 -3.73 -37.28
C GLN A 301 -6.99 -4.86 -38.13
N GLN A 302 -7.81 -5.73 -37.54
CA GLN A 302 -8.48 -6.81 -38.27
C GLN A 302 -9.51 -6.32 -39.29
N LEU A 303 -10.22 -5.23 -38.97
CA LEU A 303 -11.18 -4.60 -39.87
C LEU A 303 -10.97 -3.08 -39.87
N PRO A 304 -10.11 -2.57 -40.76
CA PRO A 304 -9.84 -1.14 -40.88
C PRO A 304 -11.07 -0.41 -41.42
N ILE A 305 -11.64 0.47 -40.61
CA ILE A 305 -12.73 1.37 -40.99
C ILE A 305 -12.21 2.79 -40.77
N PRO A 306 -12.06 3.62 -41.82
CA PRO A 306 -11.52 4.97 -41.68
C PRO A 306 -12.32 5.80 -40.67
N GLY A 307 -11.62 6.45 -39.73
CA GLY A 307 -12.23 7.36 -38.77
C GLY A 307 -11.31 7.72 -37.60
N PRO A 308 -11.80 8.48 -36.61
CA PRO A 308 -10.95 9.07 -35.56
C PRO A 308 -10.43 8.07 -34.52
N VAL A 309 -10.94 6.84 -34.53
CA VAL A 309 -10.67 5.82 -33.51
C VAL A 309 -9.19 5.49 -33.37
N GLU A 310 -8.43 5.51 -34.48
CA GLU A 310 -7.00 5.20 -34.45
C GLU A 310 -6.22 6.21 -33.58
N GLU A 311 -6.50 7.50 -33.76
CA GLU A 311 -5.88 8.57 -32.95
C GLU A 311 -6.33 8.50 -31.49
N MET A 312 -7.62 8.24 -31.26
CA MET A 312 -8.18 8.12 -29.90
C MET A 312 -7.58 6.93 -29.13
N LEU A 313 -7.46 5.76 -29.76
CA LEU A 313 -6.85 4.58 -29.14
C LEU A 313 -5.37 4.82 -28.86
N ALA A 314 -4.64 5.49 -29.76
CA ALA A 314 -3.25 5.86 -29.53
C ALA A 314 -3.09 6.80 -28.32
N GLU A 315 -3.96 7.82 -28.17
CA GLU A 315 -3.95 8.73 -27.02
C GLU A 315 -4.26 7.99 -25.71
N VAL A 316 -5.29 7.15 -25.72
CA VAL A 316 -5.72 6.35 -24.55
C VAL A 316 -4.62 5.34 -24.16
N ASN A 317 -3.96 4.71 -25.12
CA ASN A 317 -2.85 3.79 -24.89
C ASN A 317 -1.60 4.51 -24.36
N ALA A 318 -1.28 5.71 -24.87
CA ALA A 318 -0.22 6.55 -24.32
C ALA A 318 -0.51 6.92 -22.86
N THR A 319 -1.74 7.38 -22.58
CA THR A 319 -2.18 7.79 -21.23
C THR A 319 -2.11 6.64 -20.23
N ILE A 320 -2.59 5.45 -20.58
CA ILE A 320 -2.54 4.30 -19.66
C ILE A 320 -1.10 3.80 -19.43
N THR A 321 -0.23 3.91 -20.45
CA THR A 321 1.20 3.60 -20.33
C THR A 321 1.89 4.55 -19.35
N ASP A 322 1.52 5.83 -19.39
CA ASP A 322 2.00 6.84 -18.44
C ASP A 322 1.50 6.58 -17.02
N ILE A 323 0.24 6.17 -16.86
CA ILE A 323 -0.36 5.85 -15.56
C ILE A 323 0.36 4.64 -14.93
N ILE A 324 0.55 3.54 -15.67
CA ILE A 324 1.24 2.36 -15.12
C ILE A 324 2.71 2.67 -14.80
N SER A 325 3.38 3.48 -15.62
CA SER A 325 4.77 3.88 -15.38
C SER A 325 4.91 4.70 -14.11
N ALA A 326 4.01 5.67 -13.88
CA ALA A 326 3.97 6.43 -12.65
C ALA A 326 3.71 5.54 -11.42
N LEU A 327 2.80 4.55 -11.53
CA LEU A 327 2.50 3.63 -10.44
C LEU A 327 3.72 2.78 -10.07
N VAL A 328 4.31 2.10 -11.06
CA VAL A 328 5.43 1.17 -10.83
C VAL A 328 6.65 1.90 -10.26
N THR A 329 6.97 3.07 -10.80
CA THR A 329 8.14 3.85 -10.35
C THR A 329 7.93 4.43 -8.95
N SER A 330 6.74 4.93 -8.63
CA SER A 330 6.47 5.55 -7.32
C SER A 330 6.33 4.55 -6.17
N THR A 331 5.94 3.31 -6.48
CA THR A 331 5.69 2.24 -5.50
C THR A 331 6.90 1.36 -5.21
N PHE A 332 8.03 1.63 -5.85
CA PHE A 332 9.33 1.09 -5.45
C PHE A 332 9.91 1.97 -4.33
N ILE A 333 9.79 1.51 -3.09
CA ILE A 333 10.04 2.32 -1.90
C ILE A 333 10.97 1.62 -0.90
N ILE A 334 11.56 2.41 -0.01
CA ILE A 334 12.37 1.90 1.10
C ILE A 334 11.46 1.69 2.30
N GLU A 335 11.20 0.44 2.64
CA GLU A 335 10.39 0.05 3.79
C GLU A 335 11.17 0.22 5.10
N LYS A 336 12.45 -0.16 5.11
CA LYS A 336 13.36 0.05 6.24
C LYS A 336 14.56 0.86 5.80
N GLN A 337 14.66 2.10 6.28
CA GLN A 337 15.76 3.00 5.95
C GLN A 337 17.10 2.47 6.48
N PRO A 338 18.21 2.73 5.77
CA PRO A 338 19.55 2.56 6.33
C PRO A 338 19.74 3.53 7.51
N PRO A 339 20.67 3.25 8.44
CA PRO A 339 21.06 4.21 9.47
C PRO A 339 21.52 5.53 8.82
N GLN A 340 20.91 6.64 9.25
CA GLN A 340 21.23 7.97 8.71
C GLN A 340 22.55 8.53 9.22
N VAL A 341 23.11 7.97 10.30
CA VAL A 341 24.52 8.15 10.66
C VAL A 341 25.24 6.84 10.37
N LEU A 342 26.07 6.85 9.33
CA LEU A 342 26.70 5.64 8.82
C LEU A 342 28.20 5.65 9.10
N LYS A 343 28.66 4.73 9.94
CA LYS A 343 30.09 4.56 10.22
C LYS A 343 30.74 3.66 9.16
N THR A 344 31.86 4.11 8.60
CA THR A 344 32.66 3.30 7.67
C THR A 344 33.07 1.95 8.29
N GLN A 345 33.17 0.91 7.48
CA GLN A 345 33.53 -0.46 7.87
C GLN A 345 32.56 -1.11 8.88
N THR A 346 31.41 -0.49 9.12
CA THR A 346 30.35 -1.03 9.99
C THR A 346 29.25 -1.64 9.12
N LYS A 347 28.72 -2.79 9.54
CA LYS A 347 27.61 -3.43 8.83
C LYS A 347 26.32 -2.65 9.08
N PHE A 348 25.51 -2.52 8.03
CA PHE A 348 24.20 -1.90 8.10
C PHE A 348 23.20 -2.65 7.21
N ALA A 349 21.93 -2.34 7.40
CA ALA A 349 20.82 -3.02 6.74
C ALA A 349 19.80 -2.00 6.19
N ALA A 350 19.08 -2.41 5.15
CA ALA A 350 17.94 -1.69 4.60
C ALA A 350 16.98 -2.67 3.93
N THR A 351 15.71 -2.31 3.80
CA THR A 351 14.71 -3.11 3.09
C THR A 351 14.03 -2.25 2.03
N VAL A 352 13.98 -2.75 0.80
CA VAL A 352 13.27 -2.13 -0.32
C VAL A 352 12.08 -3.01 -0.68
N ARG A 353 10.92 -2.42 -0.97
CA ARG A 353 9.67 -3.11 -1.31
C ARG A 353 9.07 -2.52 -2.58
N LEU A 354 8.47 -3.38 -3.42
CA LEU A 354 7.66 -2.97 -4.56
C LEU A 354 6.18 -3.27 -4.26
N LEU A 355 5.37 -2.24 -3.98
CA LEU A 355 3.99 -2.44 -3.52
C LEU A 355 3.08 -3.09 -4.59
N VAL A 356 3.44 -3.01 -5.87
CA VAL A 356 2.66 -3.62 -6.97
C VAL A 356 3.22 -4.95 -7.46
N GLY A 357 4.32 -5.44 -6.86
CA GLY A 357 5.08 -6.59 -7.36
C GLY A 357 4.32 -7.91 -7.36
N GLY A 358 3.41 -8.09 -6.41
CA GLY A 358 2.52 -9.26 -6.34
C GLY A 358 1.58 -9.30 -7.56
N LYS A 359 0.80 -8.24 -7.78
CA LYS A 359 -0.23 -8.18 -8.83
C LYS A 359 0.31 -8.08 -10.25
N LEU A 360 1.47 -7.44 -10.45
CA LEU A 360 2.10 -7.35 -11.77
C LEU A 360 2.96 -8.57 -12.11
N ASN A 361 2.93 -9.63 -11.29
CA ASN A 361 3.66 -10.88 -11.50
C ASN A 361 5.19 -10.70 -11.63
N VAL A 362 5.75 -9.61 -11.09
CA VAL A 362 7.21 -9.35 -11.10
C VAL A 362 7.96 -10.46 -10.35
N HIS A 363 7.31 -11.06 -9.35
CA HIS A 363 7.86 -12.16 -8.57
C HIS A 363 8.12 -13.45 -9.38
N MET A 364 7.56 -13.59 -10.59
CA MET A 364 7.81 -14.76 -11.45
C MET A 364 9.25 -14.79 -12.00
N ASN A 365 9.89 -13.63 -12.11
CA ASN A 365 11.31 -13.51 -12.40
C ASN A 365 11.90 -12.41 -11.50
N PRO A 366 12.19 -12.74 -10.22
CA PRO A 366 12.48 -11.74 -9.21
C PRO A 366 13.73 -10.94 -9.58
N PRO A 367 13.65 -9.61 -9.70
CA PRO A 367 14.77 -8.81 -10.14
C PRO A 367 15.81 -8.61 -9.04
N GLN A 368 17.03 -8.29 -9.45
CA GLN A 368 18.08 -7.85 -8.54
C GLN A 368 17.95 -6.34 -8.28
N VAL A 369 18.09 -5.95 -7.03
CA VAL A 369 18.21 -4.56 -6.57
C VAL A 369 19.68 -4.29 -6.25
N LYS A 370 20.21 -3.17 -6.74
CA LYS A 370 21.57 -2.70 -6.48
C LYS A 370 21.52 -1.42 -5.66
N ALA A 371 22.29 -1.37 -4.58
CA ALA A 371 22.46 -0.22 -3.70
C ALA A 371 23.78 0.50 -4.04
N THR A 372 23.75 1.82 -4.16
CA THR A 372 24.94 2.65 -4.43
C THR A 372 24.87 3.93 -3.64
N ILE A 373 26.00 4.42 -3.12
CA ILE A 373 26.04 5.70 -2.41
C ILE A 373 26.44 6.83 -3.35
N ILE A 374 25.66 7.90 -3.32
CA ILE A 374 25.83 9.09 -4.14
C ILE A 374 25.77 10.35 -3.27
N SER A 375 26.40 11.42 -3.73
CA SER A 375 26.37 12.72 -3.04
C SER A 375 25.06 13.45 -3.30
N GLU A 376 24.77 14.48 -2.50
CA GLU A 376 23.66 15.40 -2.74
C GLU A 376 23.66 15.99 -4.17
N GLN A 377 24.83 16.40 -4.68
CA GLN A 377 24.92 16.96 -6.04
C GLN A 377 24.57 15.91 -7.11
N GLN A 378 25.00 14.67 -6.92
CA GLN A 378 24.69 13.55 -7.82
C GLN A 378 23.21 13.16 -7.76
N ALA A 379 22.60 13.21 -6.57
CA ALA A 379 21.16 13.02 -6.42
C ALA A 379 20.37 14.10 -7.16
N LYS A 380 20.79 15.37 -7.08
CA LYS A 380 20.18 16.49 -7.81
C LYS A 380 20.32 16.37 -9.33
N SER A 381 21.46 15.89 -9.85
CA SER A 381 21.64 15.71 -11.30
C SER A 381 20.89 14.50 -11.85
N LEU A 382 20.77 13.41 -11.08
CA LEU A 382 19.92 12.26 -11.44
C LEU A 382 18.47 12.66 -11.69
N LEU A 383 17.94 13.61 -10.92
CA LEU A 383 16.57 14.12 -11.09
C LEU A 383 16.38 14.96 -12.37
N LYS A 384 17.46 15.56 -12.88
CA LYS A 384 17.45 16.33 -14.13
C LYS A 384 17.65 15.47 -15.39
N ASN A 385 17.73 14.14 -15.24
CA ASN A 385 18.08 13.20 -16.31
C ASN A 385 19.41 13.53 -17.02
N GLU A 386 20.32 14.26 -16.35
CA GLU A 386 21.68 14.41 -16.84
C GLU A 386 22.40 13.06 -16.70
N SER A 387 23.10 12.60 -17.74
CA SER A 387 23.75 11.28 -17.74
C SER A 387 24.85 11.19 -16.67
N THR A 388 24.50 10.74 -15.48
CA THR A 388 25.43 10.44 -14.37
C THR A 388 25.94 9.00 -14.44
N ARG A 389 26.33 8.52 -15.63
CA ARG A 389 26.81 7.14 -15.77
C ARG A 389 28.15 7.00 -15.03
N ASN A 390 28.13 6.21 -13.95
CA ASN A 390 29.27 5.62 -13.23
C ASN A 390 30.06 6.48 -12.22
N ASP A 391 29.66 7.70 -11.91
CA ASP A 391 30.25 8.43 -10.79
C ASP A 391 29.50 8.17 -9.48
N TYR A 392 29.92 7.13 -8.76
CA TYR A 392 29.46 6.90 -7.39
C TYR A 392 30.39 7.58 -6.38
N SER A 393 29.79 8.06 -5.29
CA SER A 393 30.53 8.71 -4.21
C SER A 393 31.22 7.72 -3.28
N GLY A 394 30.99 6.41 -3.39
CA GLY A 394 31.64 5.44 -2.51
C GLY A 394 31.45 3.97 -2.91
N GLU A 395 32.12 3.09 -2.19
CA GLU A 395 32.11 1.63 -2.40
C GLU A 395 31.37 0.95 -1.25
N ILE A 396 30.17 0.42 -1.53
CA ILE A 396 29.39 -0.43 -0.62
C ILE A 396 29.65 -1.89 -0.97
N LEU A 397 30.02 -2.70 0.03
CA LEU A 397 30.12 -4.16 -0.06
C LEU A 397 28.75 -4.80 0.17
N ASN A 398 28.50 -5.96 -0.44
CA ASN A 398 27.23 -6.71 -0.37
C ASN A 398 26.03 -5.86 -0.81
N ASN A 399 26.22 -5.08 -1.87
CA ASN A 399 25.29 -4.05 -2.33
C ASN A 399 24.27 -4.55 -3.36
N CYS A 400 24.20 -5.84 -3.65
CA CYS A 400 23.18 -6.44 -4.51
C CYS A 400 22.34 -7.44 -3.72
N CYS A 401 21.02 -7.41 -3.92
CA CYS A 401 20.06 -8.32 -3.30
C CYS A 401 18.96 -8.67 -4.30
N VAL A 402 18.57 -9.93 -4.39
CA VAL A 402 17.43 -10.36 -5.22
C VAL A 402 16.14 -10.14 -4.43
N MET A 403 15.09 -9.67 -5.07
CA MET A 403 13.79 -9.51 -4.42
C MET A 403 13.17 -10.88 -4.08
N GLU A 404 12.56 -10.98 -2.91
CA GLU A 404 11.91 -12.19 -2.40
C GLU A 404 10.41 -11.93 -2.25
N TYR A 405 9.59 -12.88 -2.71
CA TYR A 405 8.14 -12.81 -2.62
C TYR A 405 7.62 -13.67 -1.48
N HIS A 406 6.87 -13.05 -0.57
CA HIS A 406 6.20 -13.73 0.53
C HIS A 406 4.73 -13.96 0.18
N GLN A 407 4.37 -15.22 -0.10
CA GLN A 407 3.03 -15.58 -0.57
C GLN A 407 1.90 -15.25 0.42
N ALA A 408 2.15 -15.38 1.73
CA ALA A 408 1.14 -15.13 2.76
C ALA A 408 0.71 -13.66 2.86
N THR A 409 1.63 -12.73 2.55
CA THR A 409 1.44 -11.29 2.69
C THR A 409 1.39 -10.58 1.33
N GLY A 410 1.68 -11.27 0.23
CA GLY A 410 1.79 -10.68 -1.11
C GLY A 410 2.97 -9.72 -1.28
N THR A 411 3.94 -9.73 -0.36
CA THR A 411 5.00 -8.70 -0.32
C THR A 411 6.20 -9.11 -1.16
N LEU A 412 6.63 -8.24 -2.06
CA LEU A 412 7.87 -8.39 -2.84
C LEU A 412 8.92 -7.40 -2.32
N SER A 413 9.95 -7.91 -1.64
CA SER A 413 10.96 -7.07 -0.97
C SER A 413 12.39 -7.59 -1.14
N ALA A 414 13.37 -6.70 -1.19
CA ALA A 414 14.80 -7.01 -1.13
C ALA A 414 15.36 -6.64 0.26
N HIS A 415 15.89 -7.64 0.97
CA HIS A 415 16.40 -7.50 2.34
C HIS A 415 17.93 -7.44 2.36
N PHE A 416 18.47 -6.23 2.43
CA PHE A 416 19.91 -6.03 2.59
C PHE A 416 20.27 -6.14 4.07
N ARG A 417 20.93 -7.22 4.49
CA ARG A 417 21.20 -7.50 5.91
C ARG A 417 22.61 -7.12 6.38
N ASN A 418 23.57 -7.05 5.46
CA ASN A 418 25.00 -7.00 5.77
C ASN A 418 25.79 -6.10 4.82
N MET A 419 25.20 -5.00 4.36
CA MET A 419 25.92 -3.99 3.59
C MET A 419 27.01 -3.36 4.45
N SER A 420 28.12 -2.91 3.84
CA SER A 420 29.19 -2.21 4.56
C SER A 420 29.85 -1.17 3.66
N LEU A 421 29.96 0.07 4.15
CA LEU A 421 30.60 1.15 3.41
C LEU A 421 32.12 1.11 3.62
N LYS A 422 32.87 0.77 2.56
CA LYS A 422 34.33 0.60 2.61
C LYS A 422 35.09 1.91 2.39
N ARG A 423 34.65 2.69 1.40
CA ARG A 423 35.30 3.97 1.01
C ARG A 423 34.24 4.99 0.61
N ILE A 424 34.52 6.26 0.91
CA ILE A 424 33.72 7.41 0.49
C ILE A 424 34.65 8.46 -0.12
N LYS A 425 34.27 8.98 -1.28
CA LYS A 425 34.87 10.12 -1.96
C LYS A 425 34.13 11.37 -1.47
N ARG A 426 34.89 12.39 -1.12
CA ARG A 426 34.37 13.67 -0.65
C ARG A 426 34.83 14.77 -1.58
N SER A 427 34.03 15.81 -1.69
CA SER A 427 34.41 16.99 -2.48
C SER A 427 35.58 17.73 -1.82
N ASP A 428 36.46 18.32 -2.63
CA ASP A 428 37.53 19.19 -2.13
C ASP A 428 36.91 20.43 -1.50
N ARG A 429 37.07 20.56 -0.18
CA ARG A 429 36.43 21.61 0.61
C ARG A 429 36.96 22.98 0.25
N ARG A 430 36.06 23.91 -0.06
CA ARG A 430 36.35 25.35 -0.07
C ARG A 430 35.45 26.03 0.97
N GLY A 431 35.90 26.13 2.22
CA GLY A 431 35.16 26.88 3.26
C GLY A 431 35.14 26.23 4.65
N ALA A 432 34.18 26.65 5.48
CA ALA A 432 33.99 26.26 6.89
C ALA A 432 33.13 24.99 7.10
N GLU A 433 32.75 24.27 6.03
CA GLU A 433 31.88 23.10 6.11
C GLU A 433 32.56 21.91 6.81
N SER A 434 31.86 21.34 7.79
CA SER A 434 32.35 20.21 8.57
C SER A 434 32.11 18.88 7.86
N VAL A 435 32.92 17.86 8.20
CA VAL A 435 32.70 16.46 7.75
C VAL A 435 31.28 15.99 8.04
N THR A 436 30.72 16.45 9.16
CA THR A 436 29.48 15.98 9.75
C THR A 436 28.24 16.66 9.18
N GLU A 437 28.42 17.60 8.24
CA GLU A 437 27.34 18.27 7.51
C GLU A 437 27.22 17.74 6.07
N GLU A 438 28.21 17.02 5.54
CA GLU A 438 28.19 16.48 4.18
C GLU A 438 27.20 15.31 4.07
N LYS A 439 26.16 15.50 3.25
CA LYS A 439 25.06 14.54 3.05
C LYS A 439 25.28 13.67 1.82
N PHE A 440 24.97 12.39 2.00
CA PHE A 440 24.91 11.37 0.95
C PHE A 440 23.53 10.72 0.95
N THR A 441 23.22 9.96 -0.08
CA THR A 441 22.04 9.10 -0.12
C THR A 441 22.39 7.77 -0.74
N ILE A 442 21.69 6.71 -0.32
CA ILE A 442 21.80 5.39 -0.92
C ILE A 442 20.71 5.28 -1.99
N LEU A 443 21.15 5.22 -3.25
CA LEU A 443 20.33 4.92 -4.41
C LEU A 443 20.15 3.41 -4.52
N PHE A 444 18.90 2.96 -4.47
CA PHE A 444 18.49 1.61 -4.83
C PHE A 444 17.93 1.63 -6.25
N GLU A 445 18.45 0.79 -7.13
CA GLU A 445 18.01 0.66 -8.50
C GLU A 445 17.72 -0.79 -8.87
N SER A 446 16.72 -1.01 -9.71
CA SER A 446 16.36 -2.33 -10.23
C SER A 446 15.76 -2.22 -11.63
N GLN A 447 15.83 -3.30 -12.40
CA GLN A 447 15.24 -3.40 -13.72
C GLN A 447 14.47 -4.71 -13.85
N PHE A 448 13.24 -4.63 -14.35
CA PHE A 448 12.38 -5.79 -14.59
C PHE A 448 11.38 -5.50 -15.71
N SER A 449 10.74 -6.56 -16.19
CA SER A 449 9.66 -6.48 -17.17
C SER A 449 8.31 -6.90 -16.60
N VAL A 450 7.24 -6.37 -17.17
CA VAL A 450 5.84 -6.68 -16.83
C VAL A 450 5.10 -7.06 -18.11
N GLY A 451 4.14 -7.99 -18.00
CA GLY A 451 3.27 -8.38 -19.12
C GLY A 451 3.95 -9.21 -20.20
N GLY A 452 4.87 -10.11 -19.84
CA GLY A 452 5.55 -10.95 -20.83
C GLY A 452 6.57 -10.19 -21.68
N ASN A 453 7.37 -9.31 -21.06
CA ASN A 453 8.35 -8.42 -21.71
C ASN A 453 7.77 -7.27 -22.54
N GLU A 454 6.47 -7.00 -22.42
CA GLU A 454 5.83 -5.88 -23.09
C GLU A 454 6.31 -4.52 -22.55
N LEU A 455 6.44 -4.39 -21.23
CA LEU A 455 6.89 -3.17 -20.58
C LEU A 455 8.16 -3.46 -19.79
N VAL A 456 9.20 -2.65 -19.99
CA VAL A 456 10.46 -2.73 -19.26
C VAL A 456 10.59 -1.50 -18.37
N PHE A 457 10.70 -1.72 -17.07
CA PHE A 457 10.86 -0.66 -16.08
C PHE A 457 12.27 -0.67 -15.52
N GLN A 458 12.85 0.52 -15.36
CA GLN A 458 13.97 0.73 -14.46
C GLN A 458 13.46 1.61 -13.33
N VAL A 459 13.47 1.08 -12.12
CA VAL A 459 12.98 1.76 -10.92
C VAL A 459 14.16 2.21 -10.08
N LYS A 460 14.01 3.38 -9.47
CA LYS A 460 15.03 4.02 -8.63
C LYS A 460 14.35 4.64 -7.42
N THR A 461 14.93 4.43 -6.23
CA THR A 461 14.51 5.13 -5.01
C THR A 461 15.74 5.55 -4.20
N LEU A 462 15.66 6.71 -3.57
CA LEU A 462 16.70 7.29 -2.73
C LEU A 462 16.35 7.07 -1.26
N SER A 463 17.36 6.74 -0.44
CA SER A 463 17.21 6.77 1.02
C SER A 463 17.06 8.19 1.52
N LEU A 464 16.58 8.33 2.75
CA LEU A 464 16.77 9.58 3.49
C LEU A 464 18.26 9.95 3.51
N PRO A 465 18.60 11.25 3.64
CA PRO A 465 19.97 11.69 3.72
C PRO A 465 20.74 10.98 4.85
N VAL A 466 21.96 10.57 4.53
CA VAL A 466 22.90 9.87 5.39
C VAL A 466 24.16 10.70 5.54
N VAL A 467 24.65 10.83 6.77
CA VAL A 467 25.96 11.42 7.09
C VAL A 467 26.95 10.29 7.37
N VAL A 468 28.08 10.30 6.67
CA VAL A 468 29.12 9.27 6.81
C VAL A 468 30.18 9.71 7.81
N ILE A 469 30.41 8.90 8.84
CA ILE A 469 31.44 9.13 9.87
C ILE A 469 32.54 8.07 9.83
N VAL A 470 33.73 8.43 10.30
CA VAL A 470 34.87 7.51 10.45
C VAL A 470 35.14 7.17 11.92
N HIS A 471 34.80 8.09 12.83
CA HIS A 471 35.03 7.94 14.26
C HIS A 471 33.77 8.28 15.07
N GLY A 472 33.56 7.59 16.20
CA GLY A 472 32.35 7.77 17.02
C GLY A 472 32.23 9.16 17.67
N SER A 473 33.33 9.90 17.79
CA SER A 473 33.30 11.29 18.28
C SER A 473 32.53 12.26 17.35
N GLN A 474 32.24 11.84 16.11
CA GLN A 474 31.50 12.62 15.12
C GLN A 474 29.99 12.39 15.21
N ASP A 475 29.55 11.40 16.00
CA ASP A 475 28.18 10.90 16.03
C ASP A 475 27.17 11.98 16.42
N ASN A 476 27.45 12.75 17.48
CA ASN A 476 26.56 13.83 17.94
C ASN A 476 26.33 14.91 16.86
N ASN A 477 27.41 15.33 16.18
CA ASN A 477 27.31 16.36 15.14
C ASN A 477 26.58 15.83 13.90
N ALA A 478 26.88 14.59 13.49
CA ALA A 478 26.18 13.94 12.38
C ALA A 478 24.69 13.74 12.68
N THR A 479 24.37 13.32 13.91
CA THR A 479 22.99 13.16 14.39
C THR A 479 22.26 14.49 14.41
N ALA A 480 22.91 15.58 14.80
CA ALA A 480 22.31 16.92 14.75
C ALA A 480 21.92 17.32 13.31
N THR A 481 22.82 17.08 12.33
CA THR A 481 22.53 17.30 10.90
C THR A 481 21.33 16.48 10.43
N VAL A 482 21.28 15.20 10.79
CA VAL A 482 20.18 14.28 10.45
C VAL A 482 18.86 14.74 11.07
N LEU A 483 18.88 15.10 12.36
CA LEU A 483 17.70 15.54 13.08
C LEU A 483 17.10 16.80 12.45
N TRP A 484 17.96 17.75 12.07
CA TRP A 484 17.55 18.97 11.38
C TRP A 484 16.94 18.67 10.01
N ASP A 485 17.57 17.79 9.23
CA ASP A 485 17.08 17.40 7.92
C ASP A 485 15.70 16.72 8.02
N ASN A 486 15.57 15.70 8.86
CA ASN A 486 14.30 14.98 9.05
C ASN A 486 13.16 15.88 9.54
N ALA A 487 13.46 16.88 10.37
CA ALA A 487 12.45 17.78 10.93
C ALA A 487 11.96 18.80 9.89
N PHE A 488 12.87 19.41 9.13
CA PHE A 488 12.59 20.63 8.36
C PHE A 488 12.69 20.47 6.84
N ALA A 489 13.25 19.37 6.34
CA ALA A 489 13.16 19.05 4.92
C ALA A 489 11.70 18.96 4.51
N GLU A 490 11.35 19.51 3.34
CA GLU A 490 9.98 19.40 2.83
C GLU A 490 9.62 17.91 2.62
N PRO A 491 8.33 17.52 2.71
CA PRO A 491 7.88 16.12 2.48
C PRO A 491 8.26 15.58 1.10
N VAL A 492 8.45 16.52 0.18
CA VAL A 492 8.94 16.34 -1.18
C VAL A 492 10.47 16.23 -1.14
N SER A 493 11.16 16.97 -0.27
CA SER A 493 12.58 17.30 -0.35
C SER A 493 13.43 16.67 0.75
N GLY A 494 13.30 15.36 0.99
CA GLY A 494 14.50 14.60 1.39
C GLY A 494 15.56 14.62 0.27
N PHE A 495 15.10 14.79 -0.98
CA PHE A 495 15.74 15.51 -2.10
C PHE A 495 14.83 15.72 -3.34
N LEU A 496 13.54 15.30 -3.39
CA LEU A 496 12.41 15.78 -4.24
C LEU A 496 11.29 14.69 -4.42
N GLY A 497 10.11 15.16 -4.87
CA GLY A 497 8.74 14.58 -4.86
C GLY A 497 8.41 13.29 -5.63
N PRO A 498 7.11 13.01 -5.88
CA PRO A 498 6.60 11.76 -6.47
C PRO A 498 6.96 11.53 -7.94
N ALA A 499 7.85 12.33 -8.52
CA ALA A 499 8.35 12.12 -9.87
C ALA A 499 9.44 11.03 -9.85
N GLY A 500 9.03 9.77 -9.81
CA GLY A 500 9.87 8.67 -10.29
C GLY A 500 10.43 9.05 -11.67
N LEU A 501 11.73 8.83 -11.88
CA LEU A 501 12.35 9.02 -13.19
C LEU A 501 11.51 8.28 -14.25
N LYS A 502 10.81 9.04 -15.10
CA LYS A 502 10.18 8.50 -16.31
C LYS A 502 11.31 8.12 -17.26
N ILE A 503 11.66 6.83 -17.31
CA ILE A 503 12.45 6.31 -18.41
C ILE A 503 11.49 5.90 -19.51
N SER A 504 11.65 6.53 -20.67
CA SER A 504 10.90 6.24 -21.88
C SER A 504 10.99 4.75 -22.18
N ILE A 505 9.85 4.07 -22.19
CA ILE A 505 9.72 2.73 -22.74
C ILE A 505 9.91 2.87 -24.26
N PRO A 506 10.90 2.21 -24.89
CA PRO A 506 10.92 2.13 -26.34
C PRO A 506 9.69 1.30 -26.76
N VAL A 507 8.69 1.97 -27.31
CA VAL A 507 7.61 1.30 -28.04
C VAL A 507 8.28 0.70 -29.27
N SER A 508 8.39 -0.63 -29.29
CA SER A 508 8.76 -1.38 -30.49
C SER A 508 7.48 -1.72 -31.24
#